data_AF-A0A512AQH3-F1
#
_entry.id   AF-A0A512AQH3-F1
#
_cell.length_a   1.000
_cell.length_b   1.000
_cell.length_c   1.000
_cell.angle_alpha   90.00
_cell.angle_beta   90.00
_cell.angle_gamma   90.00
#
_symmetry.space_group_name_H-M   'P 1'
#
loop_
_entity.id
_entity.type
_entity.pdbx_description
1 polymer ?
#
loop_
_entity_poly.entity_id
_entity_poly.type
_entity_poly.pdbx_seq_one_letter_code
_entity_poly.pdbx_strand_id
1 'polypeptide(L)'
;MLIEGRVFQRFAQRGSAWAASLAAAMRPQLFALGAAPLALAGLAPRNLFRAEPERPLPALLAGSIGAAASDVATDLAAVTAMVARGEECLAGLYASSQAPAMWQLIGGLGPLTRAELARALGVTRRTASQAAQALEKADLAALRPGDHALAPKRPRMAS
;
A
#
# COMPACT_ATOMS: atom_id res chain seq x y z
N MET A 1 19.97 -7.67 1.82
CA MET A 1 19.18 -6.53 1.33
C MET A 1 17.80 -6.64 1.95
N LEU A 2 17.48 -5.76 2.91
CA LEU A 2 16.27 -5.80 3.74
C LEU A 2 15.06 -5.39 2.88
N ILE A 3 14.05 -6.25 2.76
CA ILE A 3 12.83 -5.95 2.00
C ILE A 3 11.78 -5.44 2.99
N GLU A 4 11.51 -4.14 2.95
CA GLU A 4 10.29 -3.55 3.50
C GLU A 4 9.11 -4.19 2.76
N GLY A 5 8.08 -4.65 3.50
CA GLY A 5 6.89 -5.17 2.83
C GLY A 5 6.26 -4.09 1.96
N ARG A 6 5.34 -4.49 1.08
CA ARG A 6 4.53 -3.53 0.33
C ARG A 6 3.56 -2.85 1.29
N VAL A 7 4.07 -2.03 2.20
CA VAL A 7 3.30 -0.92 2.70
C VAL A 7 3.10 -0.05 1.46
N PHE A 8 1.86 0.29 1.12
CA PHE A 8 1.56 1.34 0.13
C PHE A 8 1.94 2.72 0.69
N GLN A 9 3.10 2.81 1.35
CA GLN A 9 3.75 4.02 1.80
C GLN A 9 4.40 4.69 0.59
N ARG A 10 3.57 5.15 -0.34
CA ARG A 10 3.98 6.27 -1.18
C ARG A 10 3.71 7.52 -0.37
N PHE A 11 4.61 7.81 0.56
CA PHE A 11 4.76 9.17 1.06
C PHE A 11 4.87 10.08 -0.16
N ALA A 12 4.19 11.22 -0.09
CA ALA A 12 4.22 12.23 -1.15
C ALA A 12 5.67 12.41 -1.63
N GLN A 13 5.92 12.27 -2.94
CA GLN A 13 7.29 12.20 -3.48
C GLN A 13 8.18 13.34 -2.95
N ARG A 14 9.50 13.14 -2.92
CA ARG A 14 10.44 14.20 -2.54
C ARG A 14 10.22 15.41 -3.46
N GLY A 15 9.79 16.54 -2.90
CA GLY A 15 9.39 17.72 -3.68
C GLY A 15 7.88 17.89 -3.88
N SER A 16 7.06 17.03 -3.29
CA SER A 16 5.63 17.28 -3.10
C SER A 16 5.41 18.42 -2.10
N ALA A 17 4.33 19.16 -2.28
CA ALA A 17 3.91 20.20 -1.34
C ALA A 17 2.71 19.68 -0.53
N TRP A 18 2.91 18.59 0.21
CA TRP A 18 1.83 17.85 0.89
C TRP A 18 0.94 18.77 1.75
N ALA A 19 1.53 19.65 2.57
CA ALA A 19 0.78 20.57 3.41
C ALA A 19 -0.07 21.56 2.58
N ALA A 20 0.48 22.08 1.47
CA ALA A 20 -0.26 22.97 0.57
C ALA A 20 -1.35 22.22 -0.21
N SER A 21 -1.09 20.98 -0.60
CA SER A 21 -2.07 20.09 -1.25
C SER A 21 -3.25 19.81 -0.33
N LEU A 22 -2.98 19.55 0.95
CA LEU A 22 -3.99 19.32 1.97
C LEU A 22 -4.80 20.60 2.22
N ALA A 23 -4.14 21.76 2.33
CA ALA A 23 -4.81 23.04 2.48
C ALA A 23 -5.72 23.37 1.28
N ALA A 24 -5.25 23.12 0.06
CA ALA A 24 -6.01 23.31 -1.17
C ALA A 24 -7.21 22.35 -1.27
N ALA A 25 -7.07 21.11 -0.81
CA ALA A 25 -8.18 20.16 -0.75
C ALA A 25 -9.26 20.58 0.26
N MET A 26 -8.85 21.13 1.41
CA MET A 26 -9.77 21.56 2.47
C MET A 26 -10.42 22.92 2.20
N ARG A 27 -9.72 23.83 1.50
CA ARG A 27 -10.17 25.20 1.19
C ARG A 27 -9.75 25.59 -0.24
N PRO A 28 -10.37 25.01 -1.28
CA PRO A 28 -9.98 25.24 -2.68
C PRO A 28 -10.09 26.71 -3.12
N GLN A 29 -10.99 27.47 -2.48
CA GLN A 29 -11.21 28.89 -2.77
C GLN A 29 -9.98 29.75 -2.45
N LEU A 30 -9.16 29.36 -1.46
CA LEU A 30 -7.93 30.08 -1.11
C LEU A 30 -6.83 29.95 -2.17
N PHE A 31 -6.99 29.02 -3.12
CA PHE A 31 -6.05 28.77 -4.22
C PHE A 31 -6.69 29.02 -5.59
N ALA A 32 -7.82 29.73 -5.64
CA ALA A 32 -8.59 29.98 -6.87
C ALA A 32 -8.99 28.69 -7.63
N LEU A 33 -9.19 27.57 -6.92
CA LEU A 33 -9.67 26.32 -7.49
C LEU A 33 -11.21 26.27 -7.41
N GLY A 34 -11.88 25.96 -8.53
CA GLY A 34 -13.35 26.05 -8.66
C GLY A 34 -14.15 24.97 -7.92
N ALA A 35 -13.56 23.80 -7.68
CA ALA A 35 -14.09 22.73 -6.82
C ALA A 35 -12.91 22.08 -6.10
N ALA A 36 -13.12 21.50 -4.92
CA ALA A 36 -12.07 20.76 -4.22
C ALA A 36 -11.59 19.64 -5.16
N PRO A 37 -10.37 19.73 -5.74
CA PRO A 37 -9.83 18.59 -6.45
C PRO A 37 -9.77 17.49 -5.40
N LEU A 38 -10.26 16.29 -5.77
CA LEU A 38 -10.19 15.07 -4.96
C LEU A 38 -8.98 15.15 -4.02
N ALA A 39 -9.21 15.07 -2.71
CA ALA A 39 -8.24 15.36 -1.65
C ALA A 39 -7.06 14.38 -1.69
N LEU A 40 -6.23 14.48 -2.71
CA LEU A 40 -5.09 13.63 -2.96
C LEU A 40 -3.88 14.40 -2.44
N ALA A 41 -3.85 14.56 -1.12
CA ALA A 41 -2.77 15.24 -0.42
C ALA A 41 -1.44 14.59 -0.81
N GLY A 42 -0.54 15.37 -1.40
CA GLY A 42 0.75 14.88 -1.88
C GLY A 42 0.86 14.66 -3.38
N LEU A 43 -0.22 14.81 -4.16
CA LEU A 43 -0.15 14.76 -5.62
C LEU A 43 0.24 16.09 -6.26
N ALA A 44 -0.06 17.22 -5.62
CA ALA A 44 0.29 18.52 -6.19
C ALA A 44 1.81 18.75 -6.05
N PRO A 45 2.54 18.91 -7.17
CA PRO A 45 3.96 19.19 -7.14
C PRO A 45 4.20 20.63 -6.65
N ARG A 46 5.36 20.90 -6.05
CA ARG A 46 5.72 22.24 -5.55
C ARG A 46 5.64 23.34 -6.60
N ASN A 47 5.95 23.03 -7.86
CA ASN A 47 5.93 24.01 -8.95
C ASN A 47 4.52 24.52 -9.27
N LEU A 48 3.46 23.84 -8.83
CA LEU A 48 2.07 24.27 -8.96
C LEU A 48 1.74 25.48 -8.08
N PHE A 49 2.49 25.66 -6.98
CA PHE A 49 2.30 26.75 -6.02
C PHE A 49 3.22 27.95 -6.27
N ARG A 50 3.97 27.97 -7.38
CA ARG A 50 4.78 29.14 -7.77
C ARG A 50 3.88 30.24 -8.31
N ALA A 51 4.19 31.49 -7.96
CA ALA A 51 3.48 32.66 -8.48
C ALA A 51 3.53 32.74 -10.02
N GLU A 52 4.67 32.38 -10.60
CA GLU A 52 4.87 32.25 -12.05
C GLU A 52 5.33 30.81 -12.37
N PRO A 53 4.44 29.95 -12.87
CA PRO A 53 4.79 28.58 -13.21
C PRO A 53 5.55 28.54 -14.54
N GLU A 54 6.65 27.77 -14.59
CA GLU A 54 7.49 27.59 -15.81
C GLU A 54 6.73 26.91 -16.97
N ARG A 55 5.62 26.23 -16.67
CA ARG A 55 4.73 25.56 -17.63
C ARG A 55 3.28 25.94 -17.33
N PRO A 56 2.37 25.89 -18.32
CA PRO A 56 0.95 26.15 -18.09
C PRO A 56 0.40 25.22 -17.01
N LEU A 57 -0.41 25.77 -16.09
CA LEU A 57 -1.04 25.01 -15.00
C LEU A 57 -1.78 23.74 -15.49
N PRO A 58 -2.54 23.75 -16.61
CA PRO A 58 -3.18 22.53 -17.12
C PRO A 58 -2.18 21.42 -17.47
N ALA A 59 -1.01 21.76 -18.02
CA ALA A 59 0.00 20.78 -18.39
C ALA A 59 0.68 20.16 -17.14
N LEU A 60 0.91 20.97 -16.10
CA LEU A 60 1.43 20.48 -14.82
C LEU A 60 0.43 19.56 -14.12
N LEU A 61 -0.84 19.95 -14.06
CA LEU A 61 -1.93 19.15 -13.48
C LEU A 61 -2.12 17.83 -14.22
N ALA A 62 -2.17 17.85 -15.55
CA ALA A 62 -2.32 16.64 -16.36
C ALA A 62 -1.17 15.65 -16.13
N GLY A 63 0.08 16.14 -16.05
CA GLY A 63 1.23 15.30 -15.75
C GLY A 63 1.16 14.67 -14.36
N SER A 64 0.82 15.45 -13.33
CA SER A 64 0.71 14.96 -11.95
C SER A 64 -0.45 13.98 -11.75
N ILE A 65 -1.61 14.26 -12.34
CA ILE A 65 -2.77 13.36 -12.31
C ILE A 65 -2.45 12.07 -13.08
N GLY A 66 -1.83 12.16 -14.25
CA GLY A 66 -1.45 11.00 -15.04
C GLY A 66 -0.46 10.08 -14.31
N ALA A 67 0.57 10.66 -13.69
CA ALA A 67 1.52 9.89 -12.88
C ALA A 67 0.83 9.22 -11.67
N ALA A 68 -0.02 9.96 -10.96
CA ALA A 68 -0.78 9.42 -9.83
C ALA A 68 -1.74 8.30 -10.24
N ALA A 69 -2.44 8.46 -11.36
CA ALA A 69 -3.34 7.44 -11.89
C ALA A 69 -2.58 6.17 -12.29
N SER A 70 -1.41 6.33 -12.94
CA SER A 70 -0.54 5.20 -13.28
C SER A 70 -0.02 4.48 -12.03
N ASP A 71 0.33 5.22 -10.98
CA ASP A 71 0.76 4.66 -9.70
C ASP A 71 -0.38 3.86 -9.04
N VAL A 72 -1.58 4.43 -8.96
CA VAL A 72 -2.77 3.75 -8.40
C VAL A 72 -3.13 2.51 -9.21
N ALA A 73 -3.08 2.58 -10.55
CA ALA A 73 -3.33 1.42 -11.41
C ALA A 73 -2.33 0.30 -11.16
N THR A 74 -1.04 0.65 -10.99
CA THR A 74 0.02 -0.31 -10.65
C THR A 74 -0.23 -0.95 -9.29
N ASP A 75 -0.58 -0.15 -8.29
CA ASP A 75 -0.87 -0.62 -6.94
C ASP A 75 -2.11 -1.53 -6.91
N LEU A 76 -3.18 -1.18 -7.63
CA LEU A 76 -4.39 -2.01 -7.74
C LEU A 76 -4.11 -3.34 -8.45
N ALA A 77 -3.33 -3.33 -9.53
CA ALA A 77 -2.90 -4.56 -10.21
C ALA A 77 -2.07 -5.44 -9.26
N ALA A 78 -1.19 -4.85 -8.46
CA ALA A 78 -0.39 -5.53 -7.47
C ALA A 78 -1.23 -6.15 -6.33
N VAL A 79 -2.27 -5.45 -5.85
CA VAL A 79 -3.23 -5.98 -4.87
C VAL A 79 -4.03 -7.13 -5.48
N THR A 80 -4.57 -6.95 -6.68
CA THR A 80 -5.37 -7.99 -7.36
C THR A 80 -4.57 -9.27 -7.54
N ALA A 81 -3.32 -9.16 -8.01
CA ALA A 81 -2.41 -10.29 -8.14
C ALA A 81 -2.08 -10.95 -6.79
N MET A 82 -1.94 -10.15 -5.72
CA MET A 82 -1.72 -10.67 -4.37
C MET A 82 -2.93 -11.47 -3.87
N VAL A 83 -4.15 -10.97 -4.11
CA VAL A 83 -5.40 -11.64 -3.68
C VAL A 83 -5.54 -12.96 -4.42
N ALA A 84 -5.45 -12.94 -5.75
CA ALA A 84 -5.57 -14.14 -6.59
C ALA A 84 -4.56 -15.23 -6.18
N ARG A 85 -3.30 -14.84 -5.92
CA ARG A 85 -2.27 -15.79 -5.44
C ARG A 85 -2.63 -16.38 -4.08
N GLY A 86 -3.20 -15.59 -3.17
CA GLY A 86 -3.66 -16.06 -1.88
C GLY A 86 -4.81 -17.07 -2.01
N GLU A 87 -5.77 -16.79 -2.87
CA GLU A 87 -6.90 -17.69 -3.17
C GLU A 87 -6.40 -19.02 -3.74
N GLU A 88 -5.49 -18.98 -4.73
CA GLU A 88 -4.92 -20.18 -5.35
C GLU A 88 -4.11 -21.02 -4.34
N CYS A 89 -3.15 -20.41 -3.64
CA CYS A 89 -2.24 -21.13 -2.75
C CYS A 89 -2.92 -21.62 -1.44
N LEU A 90 -4.07 -21.05 -1.07
CA LEU A 90 -4.77 -21.38 0.18
C LEU A 90 -6.12 -22.09 -0.02
N ALA A 91 -6.52 -22.37 -1.27
CA ALA A 91 -7.80 -23.01 -1.60
C ALA A 91 -8.05 -24.34 -0.88
N GLY A 92 -7.00 -25.08 -0.53
CA GLY A 92 -7.08 -26.39 0.15
C GLY A 92 -7.09 -26.33 1.68
N LEU A 93 -7.10 -25.14 2.29
CA LEU A 93 -7.13 -25.02 3.75
C LEU A 93 -8.55 -25.20 4.31
N TYR A 94 -8.62 -25.62 5.58
CA TYR A 94 -9.88 -25.67 6.32
C TYR A 94 -10.57 -24.30 6.34
N ALA A 95 -11.91 -24.30 6.28
CA ALA A 95 -12.73 -23.08 6.33
C ALA A 95 -12.50 -22.22 7.58
N SER A 96 -12.02 -22.82 8.68
CA SER A 96 -11.69 -22.12 9.94
C SER A 96 -10.26 -21.55 9.98
N SER A 97 -9.48 -21.71 8.91
CA SER A 97 -8.11 -21.21 8.85
C SER A 97 -8.08 -19.68 8.84
N GLN A 98 -7.25 -19.11 9.71
CA GLN A 98 -6.98 -17.67 9.75
C GLN A 98 -5.88 -17.25 8.75
N ALA A 99 -5.34 -18.19 7.96
CA ALA A 99 -4.28 -17.90 6.99
C ALA A 99 -4.71 -16.92 5.88
N PRO A 100 -5.91 -17.01 5.27
CA PRO A 100 -6.34 -16.05 4.25
C PRO A 100 -6.44 -14.62 4.78
N ALA A 101 -7.06 -14.43 5.94
CA ALA A 101 -7.16 -13.11 6.58
C ALA A 101 -5.77 -12.57 6.97
N MET A 102 -4.89 -13.43 7.47
CA MET A 102 -3.51 -13.06 7.77
C MET A 102 -2.71 -12.66 6.52
N TRP A 103 -2.91 -13.34 5.39
CA TRP A 103 -2.30 -13.01 4.10
C TRP A 103 -2.73 -11.62 3.62
N GLN A 104 -4.03 -11.31 3.70
CA GLN A 104 -4.55 -10.00 3.35
C GLN A 104 -3.97 -8.90 4.24
N LEU A 105 -3.85 -9.14 5.55
CA LEU A 105 -3.25 -8.17 6.48
C LEU A 105 -1.79 -7.87 6.13
N ILE A 106 -0.96 -8.89 5.96
CA ILE A 106 0.47 -8.65 5.67
C ILE A 106 0.70 -8.14 4.24
N GLY A 107 -0.23 -8.43 3.32
CA GLY A 107 -0.20 -7.93 1.95
C GLY A 107 -0.67 -6.48 1.82
N GLY A 108 -1.61 -6.04 2.65
CA GLY A 108 -2.15 -4.68 2.64
C GLY A 108 -1.42 -3.70 3.57
N LEU A 109 -1.03 -4.14 4.77
CA LEU A 109 -0.40 -3.30 5.79
C LEU A 109 1.12 -3.45 5.85
N GLY A 110 1.68 -4.45 5.15
CA GLY A 110 3.09 -4.80 5.21
C GLY A 110 3.42 -5.75 6.35
N PRO A 111 4.71 -5.92 6.70
CA PRO A 111 5.15 -6.97 7.61
C PRO A 111 4.65 -6.70 9.02
N LEU A 112 4.02 -7.71 9.63
CA LEU A 112 3.47 -7.63 10.98
C LEU A 112 4.01 -8.79 11.83
N THR A 113 4.31 -8.50 13.08
CA THR A 113 4.67 -9.54 14.06
C THR A 113 3.47 -10.42 14.37
N ARG A 114 3.71 -11.66 14.83
CA ARG A 114 2.63 -12.56 15.25
C ARG A 114 1.75 -11.97 16.35
N ALA A 115 2.30 -11.12 17.20
CA ALA A 115 1.54 -10.45 18.26
C ALA A 115 0.59 -9.39 17.69
N GLU A 116 1.03 -8.61 16.70
CA GLU A 116 0.17 -7.65 15.99
C GLU A 116 -0.92 -8.37 15.20
N LEU A 117 -0.57 -9.46 14.52
CA LEU A 117 -1.53 -10.28 13.78
C LEU A 117 -2.57 -10.93 14.70
N ALA A 118 -2.15 -11.45 15.85
CA ALA A 118 -3.08 -11.99 16.85
C ALA A 118 -4.07 -10.93 17.33
N ARG A 119 -3.60 -9.70 17.59
CA ARG A 119 -4.45 -8.57 17.98
C ARG A 119 -5.39 -8.14 16.86
N ALA A 120 -4.88 -7.98 15.64
CA ALA A 120 -5.66 -7.53 14.49
C ALA A 120 -6.78 -8.52 14.12
N LEU A 121 -6.53 -9.82 14.27
CA LEU A 121 -7.52 -10.86 13.97
C LEU A 121 -8.39 -11.24 15.17
N GLY A 122 -8.12 -10.71 16.37
CA GLY A 122 -8.86 -11.07 17.59
C GLY A 122 -8.67 -12.54 18.00
N VAL A 123 -7.50 -13.13 17.72
CA VAL A 123 -7.23 -14.57 17.95
C VAL A 123 -6.11 -14.79 18.96
N THR A 124 -6.01 -16.03 19.46
CA THR A 124 -4.91 -16.40 20.36
C THR A 124 -3.56 -16.39 19.63
N ARG A 125 -2.46 -16.23 20.39
CA ARG A 125 -1.10 -16.35 19.84
C ARG A 125 -0.85 -17.71 19.16
N ARG A 126 -1.46 -18.79 19.68
CA ARG A 126 -1.37 -20.14 19.10
C ARG A 126 -2.00 -20.18 17.72
N THR A 127 -3.22 -19.67 17.58
CA THR A 127 -3.94 -19.59 16.29
C THR A 127 -3.17 -18.73 15.28
N ALA A 128 -2.65 -17.56 15.70
CA ALA A 128 -1.82 -16.73 14.85
C ALA A 128 -0.53 -17.45 14.40
N SER A 129 0.09 -18.24 15.28
CA SER A 129 1.29 -19.01 14.94
C SER A 129 0.99 -20.15 13.97
N GLN A 130 -0.15 -20.83 14.12
CA GLN A 130 -0.62 -21.86 13.19
C GLN A 130 -0.92 -21.28 11.80
N ALA A 131 -1.61 -20.13 11.74
CA ALA A 131 -1.86 -19.42 10.49
C ALA A 131 -0.56 -18.96 9.81
N ALA A 132 0.40 -18.42 10.57
CA ALA A 132 1.70 -18.04 10.03
C ALA A 132 2.47 -19.25 9.45
N GLN A 133 2.41 -20.41 10.11
CA GLN A 133 3.00 -21.65 9.58
C GLN A 133 2.30 -22.13 8.30
N ALA A 134 0.98 -21.97 8.20
CA ALA A 134 0.26 -22.30 6.96
C ALA A 134 0.71 -21.41 5.79
N LEU A 135 0.90 -20.11 6.02
CA LEU A 135 1.44 -19.20 5.00
C LEU A 135 2.89 -19.50 4.61
N GLU A 136 3.71 -19.94 5.56
CA GLU A 136 5.08 -20.37 5.29
C GLU A 136 5.12 -21.66 4.47
N LYS A 137 4.28 -22.65 4.81
CA LYS A 137 4.13 -23.90 4.06
C LYS A 137 3.61 -23.69 2.63
N ALA A 138 2.72 -22.71 2.45
CA ALA A 138 2.20 -22.32 1.13
C ALA A 138 3.19 -21.45 0.31
N ASP A 139 4.41 -21.24 0.80
CA ASP A 139 5.42 -20.36 0.19
C ASP A 139 4.94 -18.93 -0.08
N LEU A 140 3.97 -18.46 0.71
CA LEU A 140 3.41 -17.12 0.60
C LEU A 140 4.15 -16.11 1.47
N ALA A 141 4.63 -16.52 2.65
CA ALA A 141 5.26 -15.62 3.61
C ALA A 141 6.47 -16.25 4.31
N ALA A 142 7.34 -15.42 4.86
CA ALA A 142 8.43 -15.84 5.72
C ALA A 142 8.64 -14.86 6.86
N LEU A 143 9.23 -15.34 7.96
CA LEU A 143 9.66 -14.46 9.05
C LEU A 143 10.92 -13.71 8.64
N ARG A 144 10.90 -12.40 8.81
CA ARG A 144 12.08 -11.56 8.64
C ARG A 144 13.08 -11.84 9.77
N PRO A 145 14.37 -12.03 9.47
CA PRO A 145 15.40 -12.14 10.49
C PRO A 145 15.52 -10.82 11.25
N GLY A 146 15.61 -10.90 12.58
CA GLY A 146 15.69 -9.74 13.47
C GLY A 146 14.42 -9.53 14.30
N ASP A 147 13.37 -9.01 13.68
CA ASP A 147 12.13 -8.64 14.38
C ASP A 147 11.01 -9.71 14.29
N HIS A 148 11.27 -10.80 13.57
CA HIS A 148 10.31 -11.89 13.37
C HIS A 148 8.95 -11.43 12.81
N ALA A 149 8.93 -10.30 12.09
CA ALA A 149 7.76 -9.86 11.36
C ALA A 149 7.49 -10.84 10.20
N LEU A 150 6.23 -11.26 10.05
CA LEU A 150 5.81 -12.09 8.94
C LEU A 150 5.69 -11.19 7.70
N ALA A 151 6.51 -11.45 6.68
CA ALA A 151 6.56 -10.66 5.46
C ALA A 151 6.12 -11.50 4.24
N PRO A 152 5.37 -10.91 3.29
CA PRO A 152 4.99 -11.61 2.07
C PRO A 152 6.21 -11.89 1.17
N LYS A 153 6.29 -13.11 0.62
CA LYS A 153 7.29 -13.49 -0.38
C LYS A 153 6.88 -12.95 -1.75
N ARG A 154 7.84 -12.35 -2.48
CA ARG A 154 7.59 -11.94 -3.87
C ARG A 154 7.26 -13.18 -4.73
N PRO A 155 6.35 -13.04 -5.70
CA PRO A 155 6.21 -14.06 -6.73
C PRO A 155 7.56 -14.20 -7.44
N ARG A 156 8.05 -15.43 -7.56
CA ARG A 156 9.25 -15.74 -8.32
C ARG A 156 8.90 -15.51 -9.78
N MET A 157 9.31 -14.38 -10.36
CA MET A 157 9.16 -14.18 -11.79
C MET A 157 10.00 -15.25 -12.49
N ALA A 158 9.36 -16.08 -13.31
CA ALA A 158 10.06 -16.97 -14.21
C ALA A 158 10.86 -16.11 -15.20
N SER A 159 12.17 -16.34 -15.25
CA SER A 159 13.08 -15.77 -16.25
C SER A 159 12.81 -16.36 -17.63
#